data_AF-K0KYS6-F1
#
_entry.id   AF-K0KYS6-F1
#
_cell.length_a   1.000
_cell.length_b   1.000
_cell.length_c   1.000
_cell.angle_alpha   90.00
_cell.angle_beta   90.00
_cell.angle_gamma   90.00
#
_symmetry.space_group_name_H-M   'P 1'
#
loop_
_entity.id
_entity.type
_entity.pdbx_description
1 polymer ?
#
loop_
_entity_poly.entity_id
_entity_poly.type
_entity_poly.pdbx_seq_one_letter_code
_entity_poly.pdbx_strand_id
1 'polypeptide(L)'
;MTIEQKPLWVLGYGSLIFKPPPHAKYVIPGVIHGYTRRFWQSSSDHRGTPEHKGRVVTLIPYDDIKTREEFIKDLYKYEENLHDEFHKNDLKVWACAYYIPAEFSQEVTEYLNVREQDGYTIHNIPFLLHHDPLIHNQSELVEAINQLPKDHLTGKHVLTSVVYIGTVDNESFIGPETIEDTANVISEAQGPSGANWEYLEKLYHSLKELDKNGKDNYLEKLVEKVIEVRKEKGIDLS
;
A
#
# COMPACT_ATOMS: atom_id res chain seq x y z
N MET A 1 -19.14 10.21 -30.76
CA MET A 1 -19.65 10.14 -29.37
C MET A 1 -18.43 10.30 -28.47
N THR A 2 -18.32 11.43 -27.78
CA THR A 2 -17.29 11.59 -26.74
C THR A 2 -17.64 10.60 -25.63
N ILE A 3 -16.75 9.64 -25.37
CA ILE A 3 -16.85 8.79 -24.18
C ILE A 3 -16.82 9.75 -23.00
N GLU A 4 -17.91 9.81 -22.23
CA GLU A 4 -17.99 10.67 -21.07
C GLU A 4 -16.94 10.18 -20.05
N GLN A 5 -15.89 10.97 -19.89
CA GLN A 5 -14.78 10.62 -19.00
C GLN A 5 -15.32 10.72 -17.57
N LYS A 6 -15.21 9.63 -16.80
CA LYS A 6 -15.65 9.61 -15.40
C LYS A 6 -14.47 9.94 -14.49
N PRO A 7 -14.71 10.57 -13.33
CA PRO A 7 -13.67 10.71 -12.31
C PRO A 7 -13.09 9.35 -11.93
N LEU A 8 -11.78 9.33 -11.67
CA LEU A 8 -11.04 8.14 -11.28
C LEU A 8 -10.77 8.19 -9.78
N TRP A 9 -11.00 7.06 -9.10
CA TRP A 9 -10.45 6.81 -7.79
C TRP A 9 -9.26 5.86 -7.90
N VAL A 10 -8.20 6.13 -7.16
CA VAL A 10 -7.00 5.26 -7.09
C VAL A 10 -6.63 5.04 -5.64
N LEU A 11 -6.40 3.78 -5.26
CA LEU A 11 -5.93 3.41 -3.94
C LEU A 11 -4.41 3.39 -3.88
N GLY A 12 -3.85 3.96 -2.82
CA GLY A 12 -2.43 3.97 -2.52
C GLY A 12 -2.14 3.32 -1.17
N TYR A 13 -1.38 2.21 -1.18
CA TYR A 13 -0.88 1.54 0.02
C TYR A 13 0.66 1.53 0.12
N GLY A 14 1.36 2.06 -0.86
CA GLY A 14 2.82 2.14 -0.87
C GLY A 14 3.30 3.55 -1.09
N SER A 15 4.17 3.73 -2.08
CA SER A 15 4.73 5.05 -2.42
C SER A 15 3.69 6.11 -2.73
N LEU A 16 2.49 5.74 -3.21
CA LEU A 16 1.42 6.70 -3.46
C LEU A 16 0.99 7.48 -2.21
N ILE A 17 1.16 6.92 -1.01
CA ILE A 17 0.83 7.60 0.26
C ILE A 17 1.68 8.86 0.45
N PHE A 18 3.00 8.79 0.17
CA PHE A 18 3.93 9.92 0.34
C PHE A 18 4.32 10.60 -0.97
N LYS A 19 3.96 10.01 -2.12
CA LYS A 19 4.16 10.55 -3.47
C LYS A 19 2.85 10.37 -4.27
N PRO A 20 1.84 11.22 -4.02
CA PRO A 20 0.53 11.14 -4.66
C PRO A 20 0.59 11.14 -6.20
N PRO A 21 -0.45 10.64 -6.88
CA PRO A 21 -0.55 10.78 -8.33
C PRO A 21 -0.76 12.27 -8.72
N PRO A 22 -0.37 12.67 -9.94
CA PRO A 22 -0.66 14.01 -10.44
C PRO A 22 -2.17 14.25 -10.50
N HIS A 23 -2.58 15.52 -10.44
CA HIS A 23 -3.98 15.95 -10.53
C HIS A 23 -4.93 15.40 -9.45
N ALA A 24 -4.40 14.75 -8.41
CA ALA A 24 -5.19 14.34 -7.25
C ALA A 24 -5.76 15.58 -6.56
N LYS A 25 -7.09 15.68 -6.56
CA LYS A 25 -7.81 16.80 -5.96
C LYS A 25 -8.12 16.55 -4.49
N TYR A 26 -8.44 15.30 -4.16
CA TYR A 26 -8.78 14.88 -2.80
C TYR A 26 -8.04 13.59 -2.44
N VAL A 27 -7.70 13.47 -1.16
CA VAL A 27 -7.16 12.25 -0.56
C VAL A 27 -8.01 11.89 0.66
N ILE A 28 -8.44 10.64 0.74
CA ILE A 28 -9.25 10.14 1.86
C ILE A 28 -8.54 8.94 2.48
N PRO A 29 -8.17 8.98 3.77
CA PRO A 29 -7.64 7.82 4.45
C PRO A 29 -8.72 6.74 4.63
N GLY A 30 -8.30 5.50 4.77
CA GLY A 30 -9.21 4.38 4.94
C GLY A 30 -8.50 3.05 5.03
N VAL A 31 -9.30 1.99 5.00
CA VAL A 31 -8.82 0.63 5.26
C VAL A 31 -9.20 -0.30 4.12
N ILE A 32 -8.21 -1.02 3.63
CA ILE A 32 -8.37 -2.19 2.77
C ILE A 32 -8.50 -3.42 3.68
N HIS A 33 -9.60 -4.16 3.58
CA HIS A 33 -9.81 -5.40 4.35
C HIS A 33 -9.44 -6.63 3.53
N GLY A 34 -8.96 -7.68 4.20
CA GLY A 34 -8.65 -8.96 3.55
C GLY A 34 -7.29 -9.02 2.88
N TYR A 35 -6.38 -8.12 3.26
CA TYR A 35 -5.02 -8.08 2.76
C TYR A 35 -4.05 -7.83 3.91
N THR A 36 -2.80 -8.25 3.72
CA THR A 36 -1.67 -7.76 4.52
C THR A 36 -0.63 -7.09 3.61
N ARG A 37 0.13 -6.14 4.14
CA ARG A 37 1.18 -5.41 3.41
C ARG A 37 2.53 -6.04 3.70
N ARG A 38 3.33 -6.36 2.68
CA ARG A 38 4.69 -6.91 2.83
C ARG A 38 5.66 -6.31 1.84
N PHE A 39 6.93 -6.17 2.24
CA PHE A 39 8.03 -5.79 1.35
C PHE A 39 8.51 -6.98 0.49
N TRP A 40 7.57 -7.76 -0.04
CA TRP A 40 7.84 -9.00 -0.79
C TRP A 40 7.78 -8.80 -2.31
N GLN A 41 7.89 -7.56 -2.77
CA GLN A 41 8.05 -7.23 -4.17
C GLN A 41 9.47 -6.72 -4.40
N SER A 42 10.22 -7.35 -5.28
CA SER A 42 11.52 -6.85 -5.72
C SER A 42 11.35 -5.60 -6.60
N SER A 43 12.28 -4.65 -6.49
CA SER A 43 12.31 -3.45 -7.34
C SER A 43 13.65 -3.36 -8.06
N SER A 44 13.60 -3.37 -9.40
CA SER A 44 14.80 -3.38 -10.24
C SER A 44 15.10 -2.04 -10.93
N ASP A 45 14.16 -1.10 -10.83
CA ASP A 45 14.09 0.13 -11.62
C ASP A 45 13.92 1.41 -10.78
N HIS A 46 13.47 1.28 -9.52
CA HIS A 46 13.20 2.39 -8.63
C HIS A 46 14.08 2.38 -7.39
N ARG A 47 13.99 1.33 -6.56
CA ARG A 47 14.66 1.24 -5.26
C ARG A 47 15.82 0.24 -5.24
N GLY A 48 16.15 -0.30 -6.40
CA GLY A 48 17.36 -1.09 -6.64
C GLY A 48 17.78 -0.98 -8.10
N THR A 49 18.61 -1.93 -8.52
CA THR A 49 19.03 -2.12 -9.91
C THR A 49 18.69 -3.54 -10.37
N PRO A 50 18.81 -3.87 -11.67
CA PRO A 50 18.64 -5.26 -12.13
C PRO A 50 19.55 -6.26 -11.41
N GLU A 51 20.78 -5.85 -11.05
CA GLU A 51 21.77 -6.67 -10.36
C GLU A 51 21.57 -6.69 -8.83
N HIS A 52 21.13 -5.57 -8.26
CA HIS A 52 20.91 -5.39 -6.82
C HIS A 52 19.49 -4.89 -6.56
N LYS A 53 18.52 -5.79 -6.69
CA LYS A 53 17.10 -5.46 -6.55
C LYS A 53 16.77 -5.04 -5.13
N GLY A 54 16.02 -3.95 -5.00
CA GLY A 54 15.44 -3.50 -3.75
C GLY A 54 14.23 -4.35 -3.34
N ARG A 55 13.53 -3.88 -2.30
CA ARG A 55 12.27 -4.38 -1.78
C ARG A 55 11.27 -3.22 -1.67
N VAL A 56 10.07 -3.41 -2.20
CA VAL A 56 8.95 -2.47 -2.12
C VAL A 56 7.69 -3.22 -1.69
N VAL A 57 6.64 -2.50 -1.31
CA VAL A 57 5.44 -3.15 -0.78
C VAL A 57 4.54 -3.75 -1.86
N THR A 58 3.96 -4.90 -1.56
CA THR A 58 2.76 -5.42 -2.22
C THR A 58 1.68 -5.76 -1.18
N LEU A 59 0.47 -6.05 -1.66
CA LEU A 59 -0.64 -6.58 -0.87
C LEU A 59 -0.79 -8.08 -1.13
N ILE A 60 -0.90 -8.85 -0.06
CA ILE A 60 -1.14 -10.30 -0.15
C ILE A 60 -2.58 -10.56 0.29
N PRO A 61 -3.43 -11.13 -0.58
CA PRO A 61 -4.83 -11.36 -0.26
C PRO A 61 -5.01 -12.50 0.74
N TYR A 62 -6.09 -12.43 1.51
CA TYR A 62 -6.51 -13.45 2.47
C TYR A 62 -6.47 -14.88 1.92
N ASP A 63 -6.93 -15.06 0.68
CA ASP A 63 -7.03 -16.40 0.07
C ASP A 63 -5.64 -17.01 -0.20
N ASP A 64 -4.64 -16.19 -0.58
CA ASP A 64 -3.25 -16.64 -0.72
C ASP A 64 -2.60 -16.92 0.64
N ILE A 65 -2.89 -16.08 1.64
CA ILE A 65 -2.37 -16.30 3.00
C ILE A 65 -2.91 -17.61 3.56
N LYS A 66 -4.23 -17.83 3.50
CA LYS A 66 -4.88 -18.99 4.12
C LYS A 66 -4.49 -20.33 3.49
N THR A 67 -4.02 -20.32 2.25
CA THR A 67 -3.64 -21.53 1.51
C THR A 67 -2.16 -21.87 1.64
N ARG A 68 -1.34 -21.03 2.28
CA ARG A 68 0.12 -21.17 2.37
C ARG A 68 0.60 -21.09 3.82
N GLU A 69 1.06 -22.22 4.36
CA GLU A 69 1.47 -22.34 5.78
C GLU A 69 2.55 -21.31 6.17
N GLU A 70 3.49 -21.04 5.26
CA GLU A 70 4.55 -20.04 5.43
C GLU A 70 4.03 -18.60 5.53
N PHE A 71 2.95 -18.26 4.81
CA PHE A 71 2.33 -16.93 4.90
C PHE A 71 1.55 -16.79 6.21
N ILE A 72 0.89 -17.86 6.66
CA ILE A 72 0.22 -17.89 7.96
C ILE A 72 1.24 -17.71 9.09
N LYS A 73 2.36 -18.45 9.04
CA LYS A 73 3.44 -18.33 10.02
C LYS A 73 4.03 -16.93 10.05
N ASP A 74 4.21 -16.30 8.89
CA ASP A 74 4.64 -14.91 8.81
C ASP A 74 3.62 -13.97 9.46
N LEU A 75 2.35 -14.08 9.07
CA LEU A 75 1.26 -13.24 9.56
C LEU A 75 1.19 -13.24 11.10
N TYR A 76 1.23 -14.41 11.73
CA TYR A 76 1.14 -14.53 13.19
C TYR A 76 2.32 -13.92 13.95
N LYS A 77 3.47 -13.66 13.32
CA LYS A 77 4.59 -12.94 13.96
C LYS A 77 4.29 -11.45 14.20
N TYR A 78 3.38 -10.89 13.42
CA TYR A 78 3.13 -9.45 13.36
C TYR A 78 1.72 -9.08 13.79
N GLU A 79 0.78 -10.03 13.73
CA GLU A 79 -0.60 -9.80 14.11
C GLU A 79 -0.93 -10.51 15.43
N GLU A 80 -0.46 -9.93 16.54
CA GLU A 80 -0.52 -10.52 17.89
C GLU A 80 -1.94 -10.82 18.39
N ASN A 81 -2.95 -10.18 17.80
CA ASN A 81 -4.37 -10.35 18.16
C ASN A 81 -5.14 -11.30 17.22
N LEU A 82 -4.49 -11.89 16.21
CA LEU A 82 -5.15 -12.88 15.36
C LEU A 82 -5.21 -14.23 16.07
N HIS A 83 -6.42 -14.78 16.18
CA HIS A 83 -6.66 -16.12 16.70
C HIS A 83 -6.41 -17.21 15.62
N ASP A 84 -6.37 -18.48 16.04
CA ASP A 84 -6.12 -19.64 15.16
C ASP A 84 -7.09 -19.74 13.97
N GLU A 85 -8.30 -19.17 14.10
CA GLU A 85 -9.27 -19.02 13.02
C GLU A 85 -9.52 -17.55 12.72
N PHE A 86 -8.71 -16.96 11.83
CA PHE A 86 -8.94 -15.60 11.34
C PHE A 86 -9.74 -15.54 10.03
N HIS A 87 -10.50 -14.47 9.91
CA HIS A 87 -11.35 -14.16 8.77
C HIS A 87 -10.78 -13.00 7.95
N LYS A 88 -11.30 -12.84 6.74
CA LYS A 88 -10.89 -11.78 5.80
C LYS A 88 -10.93 -10.39 6.43
N ASN A 89 -11.94 -10.08 7.22
CA ASN A 89 -12.11 -8.75 7.82
C ASN A 89 -11.22 -8.49 9.03
N ASP A 90 -10.51 -9.50 9.52
CA ASP A 90 -9.53 -9.30 10.59
C ASP A 90 -8.24 -8.69 10.04
N LEU A 91 -7.94 -8.93 8.76
CA LEU A 91 -6.80 -8.35 8.06
C LEU A 91 -7.13 -6.95 7.56
N LYS A 92 -6.31 -5.96 7.96
CA LYS A 92 -6.54 -4.55 7.69
C LYS A 92 -5.26 -3.86 7.25
N VAL A 93 -5.34 -3.13 6.14
CA VAL A 93 -4.23 -2.30 5.63
C VAL A 93 -4.70 -0.87 5.52
N TRP A 94 -4.04 0.03 6.24
CA TRP A 94 -4.23 1.47 6.09
C TRP A 94 -3.67 1.97 4.76
N ALA A 95 -4.49 2.72 4.04
CA ALA A 95 -4.21 3.23 2.71
C ALA A 95 -4.96 4.55 2.45
N CYS A 96 -4.70 5.15 1.30
CA CYS A 96 -5.37 6.36 0.82
C CYS A 96 -6.19 6.06 -0.42
N ALA A 97 -7.32 6.75 -0.59
CA ALA A 97 -8.01 6.87 -1.86
C ALA A 97 -7.83 8.29 -2.42
N TYR A 98 -7.34 8.40 -3.65
CA TYR A 98 -7.17 9.66 -4.37
C TYR A 98 -8.29 9.85 -5.38
N TYR A 99 -8.96 11.01 -5.33
CA TYR A 99 -9.92 11.43 -6.33
C TYR A 99 -9.22 12.23 -7.43
N ILE A 100 -9.37 11.77 -8.66
CA ILE A 100 -8.89 12.43 -9.86
C ILE A 100 -10.11 12.94 -10.64
N PRO A 101 -10.19 14.24 -10.96
CA PRO A 101 -11.23 14.77 -11.82
C PRO A 101 -11.31 14.05 -13.17
N ALA A 102 -12.50 14.05 -13.76
CA ALA A 102 -12.79 13.36 -15.01
C ALA A 102 -11.77 13.71 -16.11
N GLU A 103 -11.45 14.99 -16.28
CA GLU A 103 -10.58 15.51 -17.33
C GLU A 103 -9.13 14.99 -17.26
N PHE A 104 -8.67 14.54 -16.09
CA PHE A 104 -7.31 14.03 -15.88
C PHE A 104 -7.27 12.50 -15.74
N SER A 105 -8.41 11.83 -15.76
CA SER A 105 -8.49 10.41 -15.41
C SER A 105 -7.70 9.52 -16.37
N GLN A 106 -7.65 9.84 -17.67
CA GLN A 106 -6.87 9.08 -18.64
C GLN A 106 -5.36 9.31 -18.45
N GLU A 107 -4.93 10.56 -18.31
CA GLU A 107 -3.53 10.93 -18.10
C GLU A 107 -2.96 10.26 -16.84
N VAL A 108 -3.72 10.29 -15.74
CA VAL A 108 -3.31 9.63 -14.49
C VAL A 108 -3.28 8.11 -14.64
N THR A 109 -4.21 7.50 -15.39
CA THR A 109 -4.18 6.06 -15.66
C THR A 109 -2.90 5.67 -16.41
N GLU A 110 -2.56 6.42 -17.46
CA GLU A 110 -1.33 6.18 -18.25
C GLU A 110 -0.07 6.38 -17.41
N TYR A 111 -0.03 7.43 -16.59
CA TYR A 111 1.07 7.67 -15.64
C TYR A 111 1.26 6.50 -14.67
N LEU A 112 0.18 5.99 -14.08
CA LEU A 112 0.26 4.89 -13.11
C LEU A 112 0.65 3.57 -13.78
N ASN A 113 0.18 3.30 -15.01
CA ASN A 113 0.59 2.14 -15.78
C ASN A 113 2.10 2.12 -16.07
N VAL A 114 2.74 3.29 -16.18
CA VAL A 114 4.20 3.40 -16.33
C VAL A 114 4.91 3.28 -14.98
N ARG A 115 4.35 3.86 -13.93
CA ARG A 115 4.94 3.85 -12.59
C ARG A 115 4.97 2.45 -11.95
N GLU A 116 4.02 1.58 -12.30
CA GLU A 116 3.84 0.27 -11.66
C GLU A 116 4.19 -0.89 -12.64
N GLN A 117 5.12 -0.70 -13.57
CA GLN A 117 5.45 -1.66 -14.65
C GLN A 117 6.10 -2.97 -14.20
N ASP A 118 6.73 -3.01 -13.02
CA ASP A 118 7.48 -4.17 -12.48
C ASP A 118 6.55 -5.32 -11.98
N GLY A 119 5.59 -5.70 -12.83
CA GLY A 119 4.69 -6.85 -12.67
C GLY A 119 3.45 -6.60 -11.81
N TYR A 120 3.17 -5.35 -11.43
CA TYR A 120 1.91 -5.05 -10.78
C TYR A 120 0.75 -5.18 -11.79
N THR A 121 -0.36 -5.71 -11.30
CA THR A 121 -1.61 -5.83 -12.06
C THR A 121 -2.68 -4.98 -11.42
N ILE A 122 -3.65 -4.55 -12.22
CA ILE A 122 -4.77 -3.71 -11.75
C ILE A 122 -5.85 -4.60 -11.13
N HIS A 123 -6.25 -4.27 -9.91
CA HIS A 123 -7.38 -4.89 -9.20
C HIS A 123 -8.40 -3.82 -8.80
N ASN A 124 -9.67 -4.22 -8.69
CA ASN A 124 -10.72 -3.38 -8.13
C ASN A 124 -11.19 -3.99 -6.81
N ILE A 125 -10.89 -3.32 -5.69
CA ILE A 125 -11.13 -3.87 -4.36
C ILE A 125 -11.95 -2.91 -3.50
N PRO A 126 -12.73 -3.42 -2.53
CA PRO A 126 -13.46 -2.58 -1.58
C PRO A 126 -12.50 -1.88 -0.62
N PHE A 127 -12.75 -0.59 -0.40
CA PHE A 127 -12.00 0.30 0.48
C PHE A 127 -12.96 1.02 1.41
N LEU A 128 -12.79 0.82 2.71
CA LEU A 128 -13.64 1.41 3.74
C LEU A 128 -13.13 2.81 4.07
N LEU A 129 -13.87 3.86 3.69
CA LEU A 129 -13.45 5.24 3.91
C LEU A 129 -13.40 5.57 5.40
N HIS A 130 -12.29 6.16 5.83
CA HIS A 130 -12.11 6.75 7.15
C HIS A 130 -11.99 8.27 6.99
N HIS A 131 -13.12 8.95 6.87
CA HIS A 131 -13.16 10.41 6.79
C HIS A 131 -13.88 11.00 8.01
N ASP A 132 -13.47 12.20 8.38
CA ASP A 132 -14.22 13.01 9.32
C ASP A 132 -15.55 13.43 8.67
N PRO A 133 -16.72 13.23 9.32
CA PRO A 133 -18.00 13.76 8.86
C PRO A 133 -17.98 15.27 8.57
N LEU A 134 -17.04 16.02 9.16
CA LEU A 134 -16.88 17.46 9.02
C LEU A 134 -16.16 17.91 7.73
N ILE A 135 -15.93 17.02 6.74
CA ILE A 135 -15.58 17.43 5.37
C ILE A 135 -16.82 18.15 4.76
N HIS A 136 -17.09 19.37 5.21
CA HIS A 136 -18.34 20.09 4.96
C HIS A 136 -18.24 21.19 3.90
N ASN A 137 -17.08 21.38 3.26
CA ASN A 137 -16.87 22.54 2.37
C ASN A 137 -16.58 22.19 0.90
N GLN A 138 -16.74 20.94 0.46
CA GLN A 138 -16.43 20.53 -0.92
C GLN A 138 -17.61 19.76 -1.54
N SER A 139 -18.46 20.48 -2.26
CA SER A 139 -19.72 19.94 -2.80
C SER A 139 -19.53 18.69 -3.67
N GLU A 140 -18.53 18.70 -4.56
CA GLU A 140 -18.24 17.59 -5.48
C GLU A 140 -17.79 16.33 -4.75
N LEU A 141 -16.90 16.46 -3.75
CA LEU A 141 -16.43 15.32 -2.96
C LEU A 141 -17.55 14.70 -2.13
N VAL A 142 -18.36 15.55 -1.48
CA VAL A 142 -19.50 15.11 -0.67
C VAL A 142 -20.53 14.40 -1.54
N GLU A 143 -20.83 14.92 -2.73
CA GLU A 143 -21.72 14.28 -3.68
C GLU A 143 -21.17 12.92 -4.13
N ALA A 144 -19.88 12.83 -4.49
CA ALA A 144 -19.24 11.58 -4.89
C ALA A 144 -19.27 10.53 -3.76
N ILE A 145 -19.00 10.92 -2.51
CA ILE A 145 -19.00 10.00 -1.35
C ILE A 145 -20.42 9.54 -1.01
N ASN A 146 -21.42 10.42 -1.06
CA ASN A 146 -22.80 10.09 -0.70
C ASN A 146 -23.47 9.09 -1.67
N GLN A 147 -22.93 8.95 -2.89
CA GLN A 147 -23.36 7.95 -3.86
C GLN A 147 -22.79 6.55 -3.57
N LEU A 148 -21.78 6.45 -2.70
CA LEU A 148 -21.17 5.17 -2.37
C LEU A 148 -22.06 4.34 -1.44
N PRO A 149 -22.06 3.00 -1.58
CA PRO A 149 -22.72 2.12 -0.61
C PRO A 149 -22.09 2.29 0.77
N LYS A 150 -22.86 2.00 1.82
CA LYS A 150 -22.36 1.95 3.19
C LYS A 150 -22.16 0.50 3.63
N ASP A 151 -21.07 0.25 4.34
CA ASP A 151 -20.86 -1.00 5.05
C ASP A 151 -21.92 -1.14 6.16
N HIS A 152 -22.57 -2.29 6.23
CA HIS A 152 -23.68 -2.52 7.16
C HIS A 152 -23.23 -2.61 8.61
N LEU A 153 -21.98 -3.00 8.87
CA LEU A 153 -21.45 -3.18 10.22
C LEU A 153 -20.91 -1.88 10.79
N THR A 154 -20.16 -1.12 9.99
CA THR A 154 -19.50 0.10 10.45
C THR A 154 -20.26 1.38 10.08
N GLY A 155 -21.24 1.31 9.18
CA GLY A 155 -21.98 2.46 8.65
C GLY A 155 -21.14 3.43 7.79
N LYS A 156 -19.90 3.06 7.47
CA LYS A 156 -18.95 3.89 6.69
C LYS A 156 -19.13 3.62 5.21
N HIS A 157 -18.84 4.61 4.37
CA HIS A 157 -18.88 4.47 2.92
C HIS A 157 -17.80 3.49 2.41
N VAL A 158 -18.17 2.66 1.44
CA VAL A 158 -17.30 1.69 0.78
C VAL A 158 -17.10 2.11 -0.66
N LEU A 159 -15.84 2.38 -1.01
CA LEU A 159 -15.39 2.69 -2.35
C LEU A 159 -14.81 1.43 -3.00
N THR A 160 -15.31 1.01 -4.16
CA THR A 160 -14.62 -0.02 -4.97
C THR A 160 -13.78 0.69 -6.01
N SER A 161 -12.46 0.49 -5.97
CA SER A 161 -11.53 1.32 -6.74
C SER A 161 -10.27 0.57 -7.15
N VAL A 162 -9.59 1.14 -8.14
CA VAL A 162 -8.34 0.64 -8.71
C VAL A 162 -7.22 0.65 -7.68
N VAL A 163 -6.50 -0.47 -7.62
CA VAL A 163 -5.24 -0.64 -6.87
C VAL A 163 -4.29 -1.47 -7.72
N TYR A 164 -3.00 -1.18 -7.65
CA TYR A 164 -1.96 -1.94 -8.33
C TYR A 164 -1.37 -2.95 -7.34
N ILE A 165 -1.41 -4.25 -7.64
CA ILE A 165 -0.89 -5.31 -6.75
C ILE A 165 0.10 -6.19 -7.52
N GLY A 166 1.30 -6.37 -6.98
CA GLY A 166 2.24 -7.40 -7.40
C GLY A 166 1.77 -8.72 -6.81
N THR A 167 1.09 -9.53 -7.62
CA THR A 167 0.47 -10.78 -7.17
C THR A 167 1.53 -11.79 -6.76
N VAL A 168 1.12 -12.80 -6.01
CA VAL A 168 2.02 -13.88 -5.54
C VAL A 168 2.62 -14.73 -6.67
N ASP A 169 2.03 -14.66 -7.87
CA ASP A 169 2.48 -15.35 -9.07
C ASP A 169 3.35 -14.46 -9.98
N ASN A 170 3.58 -13.20 -9.58
CA ASN A 170 4.42 -12.26 -10.32
C ASN A 170 5.90 -12.67 -10.24
N GLU A 171 6.63 -12.54 -11.35
CA GLU A 171 8.09 -12.79 -11.44
C GLU A 171 8.91 -11.97 -10.44
N SER A 172 8.42 -10.79 -10.08
CA SER A 172 9.07 -9.89 -9.13
C SER A 172 8.63 -10.12 -7.68
N PHE A 173 7.70 -11.04 -7.41
CA PHE A 173 7.33 -11.46 -6.06
C PHE A 173 8.43 -12.37 -5.48
N ILE A 174 8.93 -12.02 -4.30
CA ILE A 174 10.04 -12.73 -3.64
C ILE A 174 9.62 -13.34 -2.30
N GLY A 175 8.33 -13.24 -1.95
CA GLY A 175 7.79 -13.76 -0.71
C GLY A 175 7.69 -15.30 -0.69
N PRO A 176 7.69 -15.91 0.50
CA PRO A 176 7.88 -15.28 1.81
C PRO A 176 9.36 -14.95 2.04
N GLU A 177 9.65 -13.78 2.61
CA GLU A 177 11.01 -13.36 2.97
C GLU A 177 11.04 -12.89 4.42
N THR A 178 12.09 -13.26 5.16
CA THR A 178 12.24 -12.88 6.58
C THR A 178 12.48 -11.39 6.73
N ILE A 179 12.17 -10.82 7.91
CA ILE A 179 12.51 -9.42 8.20
C ILE A 179 14.03 -9.22 8.15
N GLU A 180 14.82 -10.20 8.57
CA GLU A 180 16.27 -10.15 8.52
C GLU A 180 16.78 -10.01 7.09
N ASP A 181 16.32 -10.85 6.17
CA ASP A 181 16.74 -10.80 4.76
C ASP A 181 16.21 -9.53 4.07
N THR A 182 14.93 -9.20 4.30
CA THR A 182 14.33 -7.97 3.79
C THR A 182 15.12 -6.74 4.26
N ALA A 183 15.47 -6.69 5.55
CA ALA A 183 16.17 -5.56 6.15
C ALA A 183 17.60 -5.44 5.63
N ASN A 184 18.29 -6.57 5.43
CA ASN A 184 19.62 -6.58 4.81
C ASN A 184 19.60 -5.94 3.43
N VAL A 185 18.62 -6.29 2.58
CA VAL A 185 18.49 -5.67 1.25
C VAL A 185 18.15 -4.18 1.36
N ILE A 186 17.13 -3.81 2.14
CA ILE A 186 16.70 -2.42 2.27
C ILE A 186 17.82 -1.52 2.83
N SER A 187 18.69 -2.07 3.68
CA SER A 187 19.79 -1.34 4.31
C SER A 187 20.82 -0.81 3.30
N GLU A 188 20.96 -1.45 2.14
CA GLU A 188 22.03 -1.17 1.16
C GLU A 188 21.50 -0.82 -0.23
N ALA A 189 20.35 -1.37 -0.63
CA ALA A 189 19.83 -1.21 -1.97
C ALA A 189 19.53 0.27 -2.29
N GLN A 190 19.90 0.67 -3.51
CA GLN A 190 19.64 1.99 -4.05
C GLN A 190 19.35 1.88 -5.54
N GLY A 191 18.35 2.62 -5.99
CA GLY A 191 18.00 2.72 -7.41
C GLY A 191 17.84 4.17 -7.87
N PRO A 192 17.39 4.38 -9.12
CA PRO A 192 17.17 5.71 -9.69
C PRO A 192 16.23 6.61 -8.89
N SER A 193 15.34 6.04 -8.06
CA SER A 193 14.41 6.80 -7.20
C SER A 193 14.93 7.04 -5.79
N GLY A 194 16.20 6.75 -5.52
CA GLY A 194 16.88 6.94 -4.23
C GLY A 194 17.09 5.63 -3.46
N ALA A 195 17.59 5.76 -2.23
CA ALA A 195 17.85 4.61 -1.37
C ALA A 195 16.57 3.84 -1.05
N ASN A 196 16.66 2.53 -0.86
CA ASN A 196 15.52 1.72 -0.47
C ASN A 196 15.06 2.05 0.95
N TRP A 197 16.00 2.35 1.86
CA TRP A 197 15.71 2.84 3.21
C TRP A 197 14.74 4.04 3.20
N GLU A 198 14.96 5.04 2.34
CA GLU A 198 14.06 6.19 2.25
C GLU A 198 12.64 5.81 1.88
N TYR A 199 12.43 4.76 1.07
CA TYR A 199 11.08 4.28 0.76
C TYR A 199 10.38 3.78 2.01
N LEU A 200 11.07 2.93 2.78
CA LEU A 200 10.56 2.34 4.01
C LEU A 200 10.25 3.43 5.04
N GLU A 201 11.19 4.34 5.27
CA GLU A 201 11.06 5.43 6.22
C GLU A 201 9.91 6.39 5.86
N LYS A 202 9.83 6.83 4.59
CA LYS A 202 8.73 7.71 4.13
C LYS A 202 7.37 7.01 4.26
N LEU A 203 7.27 5.74 3.90
CA LEU A 203 6.03 4.97 4.07
C LEU A 203 5.61 4.88 5.54
N TYR A 204 6.57 4.55 6.41
CA TYR A 204 6.35 4.42 7.83
C TYR A 204 5.82 5.70 8.47
N HIS A 205 6.49 6.83 8.22
CA HIS A 205 6.06 8.11 8.78
C HIS A 205 4.71 8.56 8.24
N SER A 206 4.48 8.45 6.92
CA SER A 206 3.19 8.84 6.35
C SER A 206 2.03 7.98 6.84
N LEU A 207 2.25 6.69 7.12
CA LEU A 207 1.21 5.84 7.74
C LEU A 207 0.91 6.26 9.19
N LYS A 208 1.93 6.63 9.98
CA LYS A 208 1.72 7.16 11.34
C LYS A 208 0.98 8.49 11.37
N GLU A 209 1.16 9.32 10.35
CA GLU A 209 0.39 10.55 10.18
C GLU A 209 -1.06 10.28 9.73
N LEU A 210 -1.26 9.25 8.89
CA LEU A 210 -2.56 8.88 8.33
C LEU A 210 -3.54 8.39 9.40
N ASP A 211 -3.08 7.56 10.34
CA ASP A 211 -3.86 7.16 11.51
C ASP A 211 -2.94 7.06 12.73
N LYS A 212 -3.14 7.97 13.70
CA LYS A 212 -2.38 7.98 14.97
C LYS A 212 -2.60 6.71 15.79
N ASN A 213 -3.69 5.98 15.54
CA ASN A 213 -4.00 4.72 16.19
C ASN A 213 -3.70 3.50 15.29
N GLY A 214 -3.34 3.74 14.03
CA GLY A 214 -3.15 2.74 13.00
C GLY A 214 -1.76 2.14 13.15
N LYS A 215 -1.70 0.90 13.62
CA LYS A 215 -0.46 0.16 13.75
C LYS A 215 -0.29 -0.81 12.59
N ASP A 216 0.86 -0.74 11.94
CA ASP A 216 1.36 -1.74 11.00
C ASP A 216 2.58 -2.38 11.68
N ASN A 217 2.34 -3.41 12.50
CA ASN A 217 3.36 -4.01 13.36
C ASN A 217 4.52 -4.62 12.54
N TYR A 218 4.21 -5.15 11.35
CA TYR A 218 5.23 -5.63 10.42
C TYR A 218 6.16 -4.50 9.99
N LEU A 219 5.58 -3.36 9.58
CA LEU A 219 6.36 -2.20 9.17
C LEU A 219 7.20 -1.61 10.32
N GLU A 220 6.64 -1.56 11.53
CA GLU A 220 7.37 -1.14 12.74
C GLU A 220 8.60 -2.01 12.99
N LYS A 221 8.43 -3.34 13.03
CA LYS A 221 9.55 -4.28 13.24
C LYS A 221 10.57 -4.22 12.10
N LEU A 222 10.13 -4.00 10.85
CA LEU A 222 11.04 -3.89 9.71
C LEU A 222 11.87 -2.60 9.78
N VAL A 223 11.28 -1.46 10.16
CA VAL A 223 12.00 -0.19 10.38
C VAL A 223 13.06 -0.37 11.47
N GLU A 224 12.68 -0.94 12.61
CA GLU A 224 13.60 -1.23 13.71
C GLU A 224 14.78 -2.10 13.25
N LYS A 225 14.50 -3.17 12.49
CA LYS A 225 15.55 -4.07 12.01
C LYS A 225 16.48 -3.41 10.99
N VAL A 226 15.97 -2.60 10.07
CA VAL A 226 16.84 -1.89 9.12
C VAL A 226 17.74 -0.88 9.83
N ILE A 227 17.22 -0.18 10.85
CA ILE A 227 18.03 0.74 11.67
C ILE A 227 19.17 -0.03 12.36
N GLU A 228 18.87 -1.19 12.95
CA GLU A 228 19.87 -2.07 13.56
C GLU A 228 20.95 -2.47 12.55
N VAL A 229 20.55 -3.04 11.40
CA VAL A 229 21.48 -3.49 10.36
C VAL A 229 22.34 -2.34 9.82
N ARG A 230 21.76 -1.15 9.58
CA ARG A 230 22.52 0.02 9.11
C ARG A 230 23.56 0.47 10.15
N LYS A 231 23.21 0.46 11.44
CA LYS A 231 24.17 0.77 12.53
C LYS A 231 25.31 -0.24 12.59
N GLU A 232 25.02 -1.54 12.49
CA GLU A 232 26.03 -2.61 12.48
C GLU A 232 26.98 -2.47 11.29
N LYS A 233 26.47 -2.04 10.14
CA LYS A 233 27.24 -1.80 8.91
C LYS A 233 27.92 -0.43 8.84
N GLY A 234 27.68 0.46 9.80
CA GLY A 234 28.20 1.83 9.78
C GLY A 234 27.62 2.71 8.66
N ILE A 235 26.41 2.40 8.19
CA ILE A 235 25.69 3.17 7.17
C ILE A 235 24.90 4.28 7.88
N ASP A 236 25.03 5.52 7.40
CA ASP A 236 24.34 6.67 7.98
C ASP A 236 22.81 6.51 7.90
N LEU A 237 22.10 7.04 8.90
CA LEU A 237 20.63 7.07 8.94
C LEU A 237 20.07 8.40 8.41
N SER A 238 20.92 9.35 8.02
CA SER A 238 20.54 10.64 7.42
C SER A 238 19.99 10.53 6.00
#